data_AF-A0A967WGW5-F1
#
_entry.id   AF-A0A967WGW5-F1
#
_cell.length_a   1.000
_cell.length_b   1.000
_cell.length_c   1.000
_cell.angle_alpha   90.00
_cell.angle_beta   90.00
_cell.angle_gamma   90.00
#
_symmetry.space_group_name_H-M   'P 1'
#
loop_
_entity.id
_entity.type
_entity.pdbx_description
1 polymer ?
#
loop_
_entity_poly.entity_id
_entity_poly.type
_entity_poly.pdbx_seq_one_letter_code
_entity_poly.pdbx_strand_id
1 'polypeptide(L)'
;LPVTVDAATGPVVAWYLRDLGQQVVVEDLYAQPGTMAAVSLAAQDLPIGETFRGQSFPLRMKWLPWGLGARDVVRWLLFTEVSQPSVEQEVVLWVMGEP
;
A
#
# COMPACT_ATOMS: atom_id res chain seq x y z
N LEU A 1 18.84 -7.44 -0.69
CA LEU A 1 18.30 -6.53 0.34
C LEU A 1 17.25 -7.31 1.12
N PRO A 2 17.45 -7.59 2.41
CA PRO A 2 16.42 -8.25 3.21
C PRO A 2 15.27 -7.27 3.46
N VAL A 3 14.02 -7.73 3.31
CA VAL A 3 12.80 -6.93 3.48
C VAL A 3 11.84 -7.65 4.41
N THR A 4 11.35 -6.97 5.44
CA THR A 4 10.28 -7.48 6.31
C THR A 4 8.93 -7.11 5.71
N VAL A 5 8.00 -8.04 5.65
CA VAL A 5 6.68 -7.82 5.05
C VAL A 5 5.62 -8.25 6.04
N ASP A 6 4.70 -7.35 6.35
CA ASP A 6 3.52 -7.68 7.13
C ASP A 6 2.57 -8.56 6.30
N ALA A 7 2.19 -9.72 6.86
CA ALA A 7 1.25 -10.66 6.26
C ALA A 7 -0.11 -10.03 5.91
N ALA A 8 -0.53 -8.99 6.63
CA ALA A 8 -1.78 -8.27 6.37
C ALA A 8 -1.80 -7.54 5.00
N THR A 9 -0.62 -7.29 4.41
CA THR A 9 -0.51 -6.68 3.07
C THR A 9 -1.05 -7.58 1.94
N GLY A 10 -1.12 -8.89 2.18
CA GLY A 10 -1.74 -9.87 1.30
C GLY A 10 -0.87 -10.33 0.12
N PRO A 11 -1.41 -11.24 -0.71
CA PRO A 11 -0.62 -11.99 -1.70
C PRO A 11 -0.12 -11.16 -2.88
N VAL A 12 -0.75 -10.02 -3.17
CA VAL A 12 -0.33 -9.13 -4.26
C VAL A 12 1.04 -8.53 -3.96
N VAL A 13 1.28 -8.10 -2.73
CA VAL A 13 2.57 -7.56 -2.30
C VAL A 13 3.64 -8.63 -2.33
N ALA A 14 3.34 -9.83 -1.83
CA ALA A 14 4.25 -10.96 -1.90
C ALA A 14 4.68 -11.29 -3.35
N TRP A 15 3.75 -11.17 -4.31
CA TRP A 15 4.07 -11.36 -5.72
C TRP A 15 5.02 -10.28 -6.26
N TYR A 16 4.81 -9.01 -5.94
CA TYR A 16 5.71 -7.92 -6.36
C TYR A 16 7.11 -8.06 -5.77
N LEU A 17 7.21 -8.58 -4.55
CA LEU A 17 8.48 -8.75 -3.87
C LEU A 17 9.19 -10.06 -4.26
N ARG A 18 8.57 -10.96 -5.02
CA ARG A 18 9.04 -12.34 -5.28
C ARG A 18 10.51 -12.44 -5.73
N ASP A 19 11.00 -11.44 -6.45
CA ASP A 19 12.37 -11.41 -7.00
C ASP A 19 13.40 -10.92 -5.97
N LEU A 20 12.95 -10.35 -4.85
CA LEU A 20 13.76 -10.06 -3.66
C LEU A 20 13.90 -11.36 -2.87
N GLY A 21 14.94 -12.13 -3.14
CA GLY A 21 15.14 -13.49 -2.60
C GLY A 21 15.31 -13.61 -1.07
N GLN A 22 15.13 -12.55 -0.28
CA GLN A 22 15.19 -12.58 1.19
C GLN A 22 14.04 -11.77 1.81
N GLN A 23 12.84 -12.34 1.78
CA GLN A 23 11.66 -11.79 2.44
C GLN A 23 11.46 -12.46 3.80
N VAL A 24 11.20 -11.67 4.82
CA VAL A 24 10.76 -12.15 6.13
C VAL A 24 9.31 -11.72 6.30
N VAL A 25 8.39 -12.67 6.20
CA VAL A 25 6.97 -12.39 6.44
C VAL A 25 6.69 -12.48 7.93
N VAL A 26 6.10 -11.43 8.50
CA VAL A 26 5.71 -11.35 9.91
C VAL A 26 4.21 -11.13 10.00
N GLU A 27 3.57 -11.67 11.04
CA GLU A 27 2.13 -11.47 11.26
C GLU A 27 1.80 -10.05 11.71
N ASP A 28 2.73 -9.39 12.39
CA ASP A 28 2.58 -8.01 12.81
C ASP A 28 3.94 -7.32 12.90
N LEU A 29 3.97 -6.05 12.53
CA LEU A 29 5.17 -5.22 12.43
C LEU A 29 5.28 -4.29 13.66
N TYR A 30 4.98 -4.80 14.86
CA TYR A 30 4.99 -4.02 16.11
C TYR A 30 6.36 -3.47 16.56
N ALA A 31 7.47 -3.99 16.03
CA ALA A 31 8.81 -3.63 16.44
C ALA A 31 9.70 -3.28 15.24
N GLN A 32 10.77 -2.50 15.50
CA GLN A 32 11.77 -2.17 14.50
C GLN A 32 12.17 -3.43 13.71
N PRO A 33 11.94 -3.45 12.40
CA PRO A 33 12.28 -4.62 11.60
C PRO A 33 13.79 -4.81 11.63
N GLY A 34 14.25 -6.03 11.84
CA GLY A 34 15.68 -6.40 11.78
C GLY A 34 16.27 -6.32 10.36
N THR A 35 15.58 -5.66 9.44
CA THR A 35 15.88 -5.55 8.01
C THR A 35 15.95 -4.09 7.59
N MET A 36 16.66 -3.82 6.49
CA MET A 36 16.85 -2.45 5.99
C MET A 36 15.57 -1.82 5.41
N ALA A 37 14.60 -2.65 5.03
CA ALA A 37 13.30 -2.19 4.55
C ALA A 37 12.15 -3.02 5.14
N ALA A 38 10.97 -2.41 5.22
CA ALA A 38 9.75 -3.01 5.71
C ALA A 38 8.56 -2.62 4.83
N VAL A 39 7.56 -3.49 4.70
CA VAL A 39 6.32 -3.20 3.97
C VAL A 39 5.13 -3.50 4.87
N SER A 40 4.25 -2.51 5.03
CA SER A 40 3.03 -2.62 5.85
C SER A 40 1.82 -2.01 5.15
N LEU A 41 0.62 -2.21 5.68
CA LEU A 41 -0.54 -1.43 5.29
C LEU A 41 -0.42 0.01 5.79
N ALA A 42 -0.83 0.99 4.97
CA ALA A 42 -0.82 2.41 5.36
C ALA A 42 -1.82 2.74 6.48
N ALA A 43 -2.86 1.91 6.64
CA ALA A 43 -3.84 2.07 7.71
C ALA A 43 -3.31 1.68 9.10
N GLN A 44 -2.13 1.05 9.17
CA GLN A 44 -1.51 0.69 10.44
C GLN A 44 -0.60 1.83 10.92
N ASP A 45 -0.87 2.31 12.12
CA ASP A 45 -0.04 3.31 12.78
C ASP A 45 1.16 2.61 13.43
N LEU A 46 2.31 2.68 12.78
CA LEU A 46 3.52 1.95 13.17
C LEU A 46 4.52 2.88 13.86
N PRO A 47 5.04 2.52 15.04
CA PRO A 47 6.01 3.33 15.79
C PRO A 47 7.44 3.22 15.22
N ILE A 48 7.59 3.24 13.88
CA ILE A 48 8.88 3.08 13.17
C ILE A 48 9.32 4.35 12.42
N GLY A 49 8.46 5.38 12.38
CA GLY A 49 8.69 6.61 11.62
C GLY A 49 9.86 7.50 12.07
N GLU A 50 10.44 7.25 13.25
CA GLU A 50 11.62 7.99 13.73
C GLU A 50 12.94 7.48 13.10
N THR A 51 12.98 6.21 12.69
CA THR A 51 14.19 5.55 12.14
C THR A 51 14.03 5.20 10.66
N PHE A 52 12.79 5.09 10.18
CA PHE A 52 12.46 4.71 8.82
C PHE A 52 11.72 5.84 8.09
N ARG A 53 12.08 6.07 6.83
CA ARG A 53 11.35 6.92 5.90
C ARG A 53 10.34 6.05 5.16
N GLY A 54 9.06 6.33 5.34
CA GLY A 54 7.97 5.65 4.64
C GLY A 54 7.57 6.37 3.35
N GLN A 55 7.39 5.62 2.26
CA GLN A 55 6.71 6.09 1.06
C GLN A 55 5.46 5.24 0.81
N SER A 56 4.33 5.89 0.59
CA SER A 56 3.05 5.22 0.39
C SER A 56 2.81 4.92 -1.09
N PHE A 57 2.21 3.75 -1.34
CA PHE A 57 1.91 3.24 -2.68
C PHE A 57 0.49 2.67 -2.70
N PRO A 58 -0.38 3.11 -3.64
CA PRO A 58 -1.72 2.56 -3.77
C PRO A 58 -1.65 1.13 -4.32
N LEU A 59 -2.20 0.17 -3.59
CA LEU A 59 -2.22 -1.25 -3.97
C LEU A 59 -3.51 -1.62 -4.70
N ARG A 60 -4.65 -1.12 -4.22
CA ARG A 60 -5.95 -1.32 -4.85
C ARG A 60 -6.68 0.00 -4.97
N MET A 61 -7.13 0.27 -6.18
CA MET A 61 -8.03 1.36 -6.48
C MET A 61 -9.36 0.77 -6.87
N LYS A 62 -10.43 1.22 -6.22
CA LYS A 62 -11.77 0.82 -6.57
C LYS A 62 -12.50 2.03 -7.06
N TRP A 63 -12.96 1.96 -8.30
CA TRP A 63 -13.85 2.96 -8.85
C TRP A 63 -15.29 2.56 -8.57
N LEU A 64 -16.03 3.43 -7.91
CA LEU A 64 -17.44 3.25 -7.62
C LEU A 64 -18.19 4.49 -8.14
N PRO A 65 -19.27 4.33 -8.92
CA PRO A 65 -20.09 5.45 -9.37
C PRO A 65 -20.94 6.08 -8.25
N TRP A 66 -20.67 5.74 -6.98
CA TRP A 66 -21.43 6.24 -5.84
C TRP A 66 -21.14 7.72 -5.60
N GLY A 67 -22.20 8.52 -5.48
CA GLY A 67 -22.11 9.97 -5.33
C GLY A 67 -22.18 10.76 -6.64
N LEU A 68 -22.27 10.10 -7.80
CA LEU A 68 -22.53 10.78 -9.07
C LEU A 68 -24.00 11.19 -9.17
N GLY A 69 -24.26 12.45 -9.49
CA GLY A 69 -25.60 12.90 -9.87
C GLY A 69 -26.06 12.21 -11.16
N ALA A 70 -27.38 12.08 -11.37
CA ALA A 70 -27.94 11.36 -12.54
C ALA A 70 -27.37 11.83 -13.89
N ARG A 71 -27.04 13.12 -14.01
CA ARG A 71 -26.39 13.70 -15.20
C ARG A 71 -24.96 13.21 -15.40
N ASP A 72 -24.19 13.07 -14.32
CA ASP A 72 -22.79 12.62 -14.38
C ASP A 72 -22.69 11.13 -14.66
N VAL A 73 -23.67 10.33 -14.22
CA VAL A 73 -23.79 8.92 -14.61
C VAL A 73 -24.01 8.76 -16.12
N VAL A 74 -24.89 9.58 -16.71
CA VAL A 74 -25.12 9.55 -18.16
C VAL A 74 -23.89 10.05 -18.92
N ARG A 75 -23.22 11.10 -18.44
CA ARG A 75 -21.96 11.57 -19.04
C ARG A 75 -20.87 10.48 -18.95
N TRP A 76 -20.73 9.82 -17.82
CA TRP A 76 -19.83 8.68 -17.67
C TRP A 76 -20.17 7.54 -18.64
N LEU A 77 -21.46 7.18 -18.80
CA LEU A 77 -21.88 6.13 -19.72
C LEU A 77 -21.53 6.47 -21.18
N LEU A 78 -21.72 7.73 -21.58
CA LEU A 78 -21.55 8.17 -22.96
C LEU A 78 -20.10 8.46 -23.33
N PHE A 79 -19.31 8.97 -22.38
CA PHE A 79 -17.94 9.46 -22.64
C PHE A 79 -16.87 8.65 -21.91
N THR A 80 -17.24 7.67 -21.09
CA THR A 80 -16.32 6.90 -20.24
C THR A 80 -15.39 7.80 -19.40
N GLU A 81 -15.84 9.01 -19.07
CA GLU A 81 -15.08 9.95 -18.23
C GLU A 81 -15.17 9.50 -16.77
N VAL A 82 -14.10 8.88 -16.31
CA VAL A 82 -13.97 8.32 -14.96
C VAL A 82 -13.55 9.45 -14.01
N SER A 83 -14.39 9.81 -13.02
CA SER A 83 -13.94 10.64 -11.89
C SER A 83 -12.84 9.91 -11.11
N GLN A 84 -11.87 10.66 -10.55
CA GLN A 84 -10.69 10.09 -9.90
C GLN A 84 -11.05 8.92 -8.95
N PRO A 85 -10.43 7.74 -9.09
CA PRO A 85 -10.72 6.60 -8.24
C PRO A 85 -10.28 6.86 -6.80
N SER A 86 -11.07 6.39 -5.84
CA SER A 86 -10.66 6.34 -4.44
C SER A 86 -9.71 5.16 -4.21
N VAL A 87 -8.61 5.41 -3.48
CA VAL A 87 -7.70 4.35 -3.03
C VAL A 87 -8.41 3.53 -1.95
N GLU A 88 -8.58 2.23 -2.18
CA GLU A 88 -9.23 1.31 -1.23
C GLU A 88 -8.20 0.67 -0.30
N GLN A 89 -6.99 0.41 -0.81
CA GLN A 89 -5.90 -0.18 -0.05
C GLN A 89 -4.57 0.42 -0.46
N GLU A 90 -3.80 0.84 0.54
CA GLU A 90 -2.49 1.47 0.38
C GLU A 90 -1.47 0.74 1.26
N VAL A 91 -0.25 0.63 0.76
CA VAL A 91 0.89 0.03 1.46
C VAL A 91 1.99 1.07 1.62
N VAL A 92 2.75 0.99 2.70
CA VAL A 92 3.90 1.86 2.94
C VAL A 92 5.15 1.02 2.87
N LEU A 93 6.08 1.45 2.01
CA LEU A 93 7.45 0.96 2.00
C LEU A 93 8.27 1.83 2.93
N TRP A 94 8.75 1.23 4.02
CA TRP A 94 9.64 1.83 4.99
C TRP A 94 11.07 1.47 4.63
N VAL A 95 11.94 2.46 4.50
CA VAL A 95 13.37 2.26 4.28
C VAL A 95 14.13 2.94 5.42
N MET A 96 15.13 2.25 5.97
CA MET A 96 16.00 2.81 7.00
C MET A 96 16.63 4.10 6.45
N GLY A 97 16.41 5.22 7.14
CA GLY A 97 17.08 6.47 6.78
C GLY A 97 18.54 6.41 7.20
N GLU A 98 19.46 6.78 6.32
CA GLU A 98 20.80 7.15 6.78
C GLU A 98 20.69 8.39 7.70
N PRO A 99 21.44 8.40 8.82
CA PRO A 99 21.42 9.50 9.79
C PRO A 99 21.87 10.85 9.22
#